data_AF-A0A8T7JDX3-F1
#
_entry.id   AF-A0A8T7JDX3-F1
#
_cell.length_a   1.000
_cell.length_b   1.000
_cell.length_c   1.000
_cell.angle_alpha   90.00
_cell.angle_beta   90.00
_cell.angle_gamma   90.00
#
_symmetry.space_group_name_H-M   'P 1'
#
loop_
_entity.id
_entity.type
_entity.pdbx_description
1 polymer ?
#
loop_
_entity_poly.entity_id
_entity_poly.type
_entity_poly.pdbx_seq_one_letter_code
_entity_poly.pdbx_strand_id
1 'polypeptide(L)'
;MDEMTQQNSALVEQAAAASESLEQQSSHLTSLVSFFKTDDAAPAIGLAAPAAARAAAPARHAPSTPAPRREAPRPKAAAAGGDGGWEEF
;
A
#
# COMPACT_ATOMS: atom_id res chain seq x y z
N MET A 1 16.01 22.11 -11.63
CA MET A 1 14.95 21.45 -10.85
C MET A 1 15.42 20.04 -10.51
N ASP A 2 16.61 19.87 -9.93
CA ASP A 2 17.30 18.58 -10.04
C ASP A 2 17.86 18.06 -8.71
N GLU A 3 18.04 18.91 -7.70
CA GLU A 3 18.64 18.51 -6.43
C GLU A 3 17.69 17.63 -5.59
N MET A 4 16.42 18.00 -5.49
CA MET A 4 15.39 17.20 -4.80
C MET A 4 15.13 15.87 -5.50
N THR A 5 15.14 15.85 -6.84
CA THR A 5 14.98 14.60 -7.62
C THR A 5 16.17 13.67 -7.40
N GLN A 6 17.40 14.20 -7.42
CA GLN A 6 18.60 13.43 -7.11
C GLN A 6 18.59 12.92 -5.67
N GLN A 7 18.15 13.74 -4.71
CA GLN A 7 18.02 13.33 -3.31
C GLN A 7 16.99 12.22 -3.14
N ASN A 8 15.83 12.31 -3.80
CA ASN A 8 14.83 11.26 -3.78
C ASN A 8 15.36 9.95 -4.37
N SER A 9 16.12 10.01 -5.47
CA SER A 9 16.78 8.83 -6.04
C SER A 9 17.83 8.24 -5.10
N ALA A 10 18.65 9.08 -4.47
CA ALA A 10 19.65 8.63 -3.50
C ALA A 10 19.02 8.00 -2.25
N LEU A 11 17.93 8.56 -1.73
CA LEU A 11 17.19 7.99 -0.60
C LEU A 11 16.57 6.63 -0.96
N VAL A 12 16.04 6.48 -2.18
CA VAL A 12 15.49 5.20 -2.66
C VAL A 12 16.60 4.15 -2.79
N GLU A 13 17.77 4.52 -3.32
CA GLU A 13 18.92 3.63 -3.41
C GLU A 13 19.44 3.20 -2.03
N GLN A 14 19.52 4.13 -1.08
CA GLN A 14 19.89 3.83 0.30
C GLN A 14 18.89 2.88 0.98
N ALA A 15 17.58 3.11 0.78
CA ALA A 15 16.54 2.24 1.32
C ALA A 15 16.58 0.84 0.71
N ALA A 16 16.87 0.72 -0.59
CA ALA A 16 17.06 -0.55 -1.26
C ALA A 16 18.27 -1.31 -0.69
N ALA A 17 19.42 -0.66 -0.56
CA ALA A 17 20.64 -1.25 0.01
C ALA A 17 20.43 -1.68 1.48
N ALA A 18 19.71 -0.88 2.27
CA ALA A 18 19.36 -1.24 3.64
C ALA A 18 18.44 -2.46 3.69
N SER A 19 17.44 -2.53 2.81
CA SER A 19 16.51 -3.67 2.73
C SER A 19 17.23 -4.97 2.35
N GLU A 20 18.14 -4.90 1.38
CA GLU A 20 18.96 -6.05 0.97
C GLU A 20 19.84 -6.56 2.12
N SER A 21 20.44 -5.65 2.89
CA SER A 21 21.21 -6.02 4.09
C SER A 21 20.35 -6.72 5.15
N LEU A 22 19.12 -6.23 5.37
CA LEU A 22 18.18 -6.85 6.31
C LEU A 22 17.73 -8.25 5.84
N GLU A 23 17.51 -8.43 4.54
CA GLU A 23 17.20 -9.74 3.95
C GLU A 23 18.33 -10.74 4.19
N GLN A 24 19.57 -10.33 3.91
CA GLN A 24 20.75 -11.17 4.14
C GLN A 24 20.89 -11.56 5.62
N GLN A 25 20.70 -10.61 6.54
CA GLN A 25 20.73 -10.87 7.98
C GLN A 25 19.60 -11.83 8.41
N SER A 26 18.39 -11.64 7.90
CA SER A 26 17.24 -12.51 8.20
C SER A 26 17.45 -13.94 7.69
N SER A 27 17.97 -14.09 6.47
CA SER A 27 18.34 -15.38 5.88
C SER A 27 19.43 -16.07 6.70
N HIS A 28 20.44 -15.32 7.15
CA HIS A 28 21.49 -15.84 8.03
C HIS A 28 20.92 -16.35 9.36
N LEU A 29 20.05 -15.56 10.02
CA LEU A 29 19.38 -15.98 11.25
C LEU A 29 18.52 -17.23 11.04
N THR A 30 17.80 -17.31 9.93
CA THR A 30 16.99 -18.50 9.56
C THR A 30 17.88 -19.73 9.41
N SER A 31 19.04 -19.58 8.75
CA SER A 31 20.02 -20.66 8.64
C SER A 31 20.55 -21.11 9.99
N LEU A 32 20.82 -20.19 10.92
CA LEU A 32 21.29 -20.53 12.27
C LEU A 32 20.25 -21.32 13.07
N VAL A 33 18.97 -20.99 12.94
CA VAL A 33 17.90 -21.70 13.66
C VAL A 33 17.41 -22.97 12.98
N SER A 34 17.77 -23.20 11.71
CA SER A 34 17.31 -24.33 10.89
C SER A 34 17.62 -25.72 11.46
N PHE A 35 18.65 -25.84 12.32
CA PHE A 35 19.01 -27.09 12.98
C PHE A 35 18.05 -27.46 14.12
N PHE A 36 17.36 -26.50 14.72
CA PHE A 36 16.43 -26.78 15.81
C PHE A 36 15.18 -27.47 15.28
N LYS A 37 15.00 -28.72 15.70
CA LYS A 37 13.81 -29.50 15.39
C LYS A 37 12.77 -29.23 16.49
N THR A 38 11.73 -28.46 16.18
CA THR A 38 10.59 -28.28 17.08
C THR A 38 9.65 -29.47 16.91
N ASP A 39 9.34 -30.19 17.98
CA ASP A 39 8.34 -31.25 17.94
C ASP A 39 6.99 -30.65 17.48
N ASP A 40 6.42 -31.26 16.45
CA ASP A 40 5.23 -30.88 15.66
C ASP A 40 3.91 -30.97 16.47
N ALA A 41 3.90 -30.49 17.71
CA ALA A 41 2.73 -30.49 18.58
C ALA A 41 2.14 -29.08 18.80
N ALA A 42 2.75 -28.05 18.23
CA ALA A 42 2.14 -26.73 18.12
C ALA A 42 1.87 -26.46 16.63
N PRO A 43 0.65 -26.05 16.24
CA PRO A 43 0.37 -25.73 14.86
C PRO A 43 1.40 -24.72 14.38
N ALA A 44 2.10 -25.05 13.29
CA ALA A 44 3.03 -24.14 12.66
C ALA A 44 2.27 -22.85 12.34
N ILE A 45 2.44 -21.83 13.18
CA ILE A 45 2.13 -20.46 12.83
C ILE A 45 3.19 -20.12 11.80
N GLY A 46 2.95 -20.55 10.55
CA GLY A 46 3.82 -20.25 9.44
C GLY A 46 4.01 -18.75 9.45
N LEU A 47 5.23 -18.30 9.77
CA LEU A 47 5.61 -16.93 9.61
C LEU A 47 5.44 -16.68 8.11
N ALA A 48 4.34 -16.03 7.74
CA ALA A 48 4.00 -15.82 6.34
C ALA A 48 5.20 -15.09 5.73
N ALA A 49 5.86 -15.74 4.77
CA ALA A 49 6.89 -15.08 3.98
C ALA A 49 6.29 -13.76 3.46
N PRO A 50 7.01 -12.63 3.53
CA PRO A 50 6.47 -11.38 3.04
C PRO A 50 6.06 -11.60 1.59
N ALA A 51 4.75 -11.54 1.34
CA ALA A 51 4.21 -11.71 0.00
C ALA A 51 4.79 -10.57 -0.82
N ALA A 52 5.69 -10.89 -1.76
CA ALA A 52 6.25 -9.91 -2.67
C ALA A 52 5.09 -9.14 -3.30
N ALA A 53 4.95 -7.86 -2.92
CA ALA A 53 3.89 -7.01 -3.41
C ALA A 53 4.07 -6.92 -4.94
N ARG A 54 3.20 -7.60 -5.69
CA ARG A 54 3.15 -7.46 -7.14
C ARG A 54 2.91 -5.99 -7.44
N ALA A 55 3.91 -5.31 -8.00
CA ALA A 55 3.75 -3.96 -8.51
C ALA A 55 2.56 -3.96 -9.50
N ALA A 56 1.51 -3.19 -9.17
CA ALA A 56 0.34 -3.09 -10.02
C ALA A 56 0.76 -2.49 -11.37
N ALA A 57 0.48 -3.20 -12.46
CA ALA A 57 0.66 -2.66 -13.79
C ALA A 57 -0.23 -1.42 -13.97
N PRO A 58 0.23 -0.36 -14.65
CA PRO A 58 -0.57 0.85 -14.83
C PRO A 58 -1.84 0.52 -15.61
N ALA A 59 -3.00 0.86 -15.03
CA ALA A 59 -4.29 0.69 -15.67
C ALA A 59 -4.34 1.54 -16.95
N ARG A 60 -4.42 0.88 -18.11
CA ARG A 60 -4.65 1.58 -19.38
C ARG A 60 -6.05 2.17 -19.34
N HIS A 61 -6.15 3.50 -19.34
CA HIS A 61 -7.42 4.19 -19.47
C HIS A 61 -8.00 3.93 -20.87
N ALA A 62 -9.13 3.25 -20.92
CA ALA A 62 -9.95 3.18 -22.12
C ALA A 62 -10.70 4.53 -22.28
N PRO A 63 -10.86 5.06 -23.51
CA PRO A 63 -11.64 6.28 -23.70
C PRO A 63 -13.13 6.00 -23.43
N SER A 64 -13.69 6.68 -22.44
CA SER A 64 -15.12 6.66 -22.14
C SER A 64 -15.88 7.50 -23.18
N THR A 65 -16.70 6.85 -24.00
CA THR A 65 -17.68 7.54 -24.85
C THR A 65 -18.79 8.10 -23.97
N PRO A 66 -19.16 9.40 -24.06
CA PRO A 66 -20.20 9.97 -23.21
C PRO A 66 -21.59 9.47 -23.61
N ALA A 67 -22.33 8.90 -22.65
CA ALA A 67 -23.73 8.56 -22.80
C ALA A 67 -24.63 9.82 -22.68
N PRO A 68 -25.77 9.90 -23.38
CA PRO A 68 -26.62 11.08 -23.37
C PRO A 68 -27.29 11.28 -22.01
N ARG A 69 -27.19 12.52 -21.51
CA ARG A 69 -27.75 12.98 -20.23
C ARG A 69 -29.28 12.91 -20.27
N ARG A 70 -29.87 12.10 -19.40
CA ARG A 70 -31.30 12.17 -19.07
C ARG A 70 -31.50 13.27 -18.02
N GLU A 71 -32.33 14.26 -18.33
CA GLU A 71 -32.76 15.29 -17.38
C GLU A 71 -33.59 14.68 -16.25
N ALA A 72 -33.24 15.01 -15.01
CA ALA A 72 -34.02 14.69 -13.82
C ALA A 72 -34.90 15.88 -13.41
N PRO A 73 -36.14 15.67 -12.95
CA PRO A 73 -37.01 16.77 -12.51
C PRO A 73 -36.52 17.34 -11.17
N ARG A 74 -36.64 18.66 -11.06
CA ARG A 74 -36.15 19.46 -9.92
C ARG A 74 -37.05 19.23 -8.69
N PRO A 75 -36.51 18.85 -7.52
CA PRO A 75 -37.30 18.87 -6.29
C PRO A 75 -37.46 20.30 -5.76
N LYS A 76 -38.68 20.58 -5.29
CA LYS A 76 -39.13 21.87 -4.74
C LYS A 76 -38.48 22.10 -3.37
N ALA A 77 -38.05 23.34 -3.12
CA ALA A 77 -37.43 23.77 -1.87
C ALA A 77 -38.35 23.59 -0.66
N ALA A 78 -37.78 23.16 0.47
CA ALA A 78 -38.26 23.44 1.80
C ALA A 78 -37.07 23.89 2.65
N ALA A 79 -37.25 25.01 3.34
CA ALA A 79 -36.24 25.73 4.07
C ALA A 79 -36.03 25.19 5.49
N ALA A 80 -34.84 25.53 5.99
CA ALA A 80 -34.50 25.85 7.38
C ALA A 80 -34.33 24.71 8.41
N GLY A 81 -33.12 24.68 8.97
CA GLY A 81 -32.91 24.46 10.40
C GLY A 81 -32.12 23.19 10.73
N GLY A 82 -30.85 23.36 11.12
CA GLY A 82 -30.05 22.26 11.65
C GLY A 82 -28.59 22.67 11.83
N ASP A 83 -28.34 23.48 12.85
CA ASP A 83 -27.02 23.73 13.42
C ASP A 83 -26.39 22.43 13.95
N GLY A 84 -25.05 22.33 13.90
CA GLY A 84 -24.32 21.48 14.83
C GLY A 84 -23.35 20.47 14.22
N GLY A 85 -22.07 20.86 14.18
CA GLY A 85 -21.03 20.01 14.79
C GLY A 85 -20.01 19.33 13.87
N TRP A 86 -18.78 19.89 13.88
CA TRP A 86 -17.46 19.21 13.80
C TRP A 86 -17.15 18.45 12.49
N GLU A 87 -15.92 18.29 12.00
CA GLU A 87 -14.54 18.33 12.51
C GLU A 87 -13.64 18.84 11.36
N GLU A 88 -12.71 19.77 11.60
CA GLU A 88 -11.27 19.57 11.89
C GLU A 88 -10.40 19.26 10.66
N PHE A 89 -9.21 19.85 10.69
CA PHE A 89 -8.25 20.19 9.63
C PHE A 89 -7.66 19.02 8.83
#